data_AF-A0A8H3QIZ9-F1
#
_entry.id   AF-A0A8H3QIZ9-F1
#
_cell.length_a   1.000
_cell.length_b   1.000
_cell.length_c   1.000
_cell.angle_alpha   90.00
_cell.angle_beta   90.00
_cell.angle_gamma   90.00
#
_symmetry.space_group_name_H-M   'P 1'
#
loop_
_entity.id
_entity.type
_entity.pdbx_description
1 polymer ?
#
loop_
_entity_poly.entity_id
_entity_poly.type
_entity_poly.pdbx_seq_one_letter_code
_entity_poly.pdbx_strand_id
1 'polypeptide(L)'
;MHSIREGTVFAAYYRAYALIDYNIQDTMGKQFDFLRRTVLADKIVEWIPYDKLQNIEYLTRGGCSEIYGAYWIDGHYNEWDSKVKQLKRTNGHDVVLKKLENVESANRSWFDEGKFHLSISNKYGRIVRCYGLTKNPLDEHYMLVLFKLRNNLREYLQQNHNKLTWERRITIINDTVYTVSRIHLENAIHRDLHSGNILLNHVNIHVSDLGLCGPADKPLNSIYGNLPYIAPEVISGKRTSFASDIYSIGMLMWEISSGQPPFINFENDYELALRIINGMRPKIVPGTPLEYKKLMVQCWDADPTIRPDIFTLYDEMHEINRLNYQNELNRHKRDKSIIKKLLGKIGLSKSGTNTISKTNVINIFETYNNSTSRLFTSKLYQFKNLPEPKNATEEEQEAFYSKPYSFNIPYNIEDFDNKSNNNTSKSSDILKDDSKKLSKIFENMQINSNNDKQNNYKEGTIQQVKKHNIDDIDDDEMYDTSNFHSEEQDEFEIPNDEF
;
A
#
# COMPACT_ATOMS: atom_id res chain seq x y z
N MET A 1 -22.43 17.83 1.64
CA MET A 1 -22.36 18.06 3.10
C MET A 1 -21.10 17.46 3.74
N HIS A 2 -20.55 16.35 3.25
CA HIS A 2 -19.33 15.73 3.82
C HIS A 2 -18.03 16.53 3.57
N SER A 3 -17.85 17.08 2.36
CA SER A 3 -16.64 17.83 1.98
C SER A 3 -16.44 19.15 2.74
N ILE A 4 -17.53 19.82 3.10
CA ILE A 4 -17.49 21.09 3.84
C ILE A 4 -16.99 20.85 5.28
N ARG A 5 -17.41 19.74 5.92
CA ARG A 5 -16.94 19.36 7.25
C ARG A 5 -15.45 19.00 7.26
N GLU A 6 -14.98 18.25 6.27
CA GLU A 6 -13.55 17.89 6.15
C GLU A 6 -12.66 19.13 5.98
N GLY A 7 -13.07 20.10 5.14
CA GLY A 7 -12.32 21.34 4.94
C GLY A 7 -12.20 22.21 6.21
N THR A 8 -13.26 22.29 7.02
CA THR A 8 -13.23 23.06 8.28
C THR A 8 -12.38 22.38 9.34
N VAL A 9 -12.44 21.04 9.44
CA VAL A 9 -11.56 20.26 10.34
C VAL A 9 -10.11 20.46 9.98
N PHE A 10 -9.81 20.40 8.68
CA PHE A 10 -8.46 20.57 8.16
C PHE A 10 -7.89 21.94 8.51
N ALA A 11 -8.67 23.00 8.25
CA ALA A 11 -8.28 24.36 8.61
C ALA A 11 -8.07 24.51 10.14
N ALA A 12 -8.92 23.89 10.96
CA ALA A 12 -8.80 23.92 12.41
C ALA A 12 -7.57 23.17 12.92
N TYR A 13 -7.27 21.98 12.38
CA TYR A 13 -6.10 21.18 12.75
C TYR A 13 -4.78 21.87 12.37
N TYR A 14 -4.65 22.36 11.14
CA TYR A 14 -3.41 23.05 10.71
C TYR A 14 -3.21 24.36 11.44
N ARG A 15 -4.29 25.09 11.71
CA ARG A 15 -4.24 26.28 12.54
C ARG A 15 -3.84 25.95 13.98
N ALA A 16 -4.40 24.89 14.57
CA ALA A 16 -3.99 24.42 15.89
C ALA A 16 -2.50 24.08 15.90
N TYR A 17 -2.03 23.30 14.93
CA TYR A 17 -0.65 22.88 14.86
C TYR A 17 0.31 24.06 14.66
N ALA A 18 -0.02 25.00 13.77
CA ALA A 18 0.75 26.21 13.53
C ALA A 18 0.77 27.18 14.74
N LEU A 19 -0.21 27.06 15.64
CA LEU A 19 -0.29 27.84 16.88
C LEU A 19 0.34 27.14 18.09
N ILE A 20 0.95 25.96 17.91
CA ILE A 20 1.74 25.33 18.97
C ILE A 20 3.02 26.15 19.16
N ASP A 21 3.04 26.95 20.23
CA ASP A 21 4.25 27.59 20.71
C ASP A 21 5.02 26.62 21.60
N TYR A 22 6.17 26.15 21.12
CA TYR A 22 7.02 25.20 21.82
C TYR A 22 7.67 25.77 23.09
N ASN A 23 7.71 27.10 23.24
CA ASN A 23 8.20 27.75 24.45
C ASN A 23 7.14 27.77 25.57
N ILE A 24 5.86 27.63 25.23
CA ILE A 24 4.73 27.64 26.16
C ILE A 24 4.19 26.22 26.41
N GLN A 25 4.10 25.42 25.36
CA GLN A 25 3.65 24.03 25.38
C GLN A 25 4.88 23.10 25.31
N ASP A 26 5.69 23.11 26.36
CA ASP A 26 7.00 22.45 26.43
C ASP A 26 6.95 20.92 26.62
N THR A 27 5.82 20.39 27.07
CA THR A 27 5.61 18.95 27.30
C THR A 27 4.58 18.38 26.34
N MET A 28 4.74 17.10 25.99
CA MET A 28 3.78 16.40 25.11
C MET A 28 2.34 16.51 25.63
N GLY A 29 2.12 16.41 26.95
CA GLY A 29 0.78 16.57 27.55
C GLY A 29 0.16 17.95 27.32
N LYS A 30 0.97 19.01 27.39
CA LYS A 30 0.54 20.40 27.17
C LYS A 30 0.23 20.69 25.69
N GLN A 31 1.11 20.25 24.79
CA GLN A 31 0.89 20.35 23.33
C GLN A 31 -0.39 19.61 22.92
N PHE A 32 -0.59 18.44 23.51
CA PHE A 32 -1.75 17.60 23.32
C PHE A 32 -3.05 18.25 23.82
N ASP A 33 -3.04 18.86 25.01
CA ASP A 33 -4.21 19.59 25.54
C ASP A 33 -4.59 20.80 24.68
N PHE A 34 -3.62 21.46 24.06
CA PHE A 34 -3.86 22.56 23.14
C PHE A 34 -4.50 22.10 21.82
N LEU A 35 -3.97 21.03 21.22
CA LEU A 35 -4.55 20.37 20.03
C LEU A 35 -5.98 19.90 20.31
N ARG A 36 -6.21 19.28 21.47
CA ARG A 36 -7.51 18.78 21.93
C ARG A 36 -8.61 19.86 21.97
N ARG A 37 -8.25 21.11 22.30
CA ARG A 37 -9.21 22.23 22.37
C ARG A 37 -9.59 22.81 21.01
N THR A 38 -8.78 22.55 19.97
CA THR A 38 -8.86 23.24 18.68
C THR A 38 -9.38 22.33 17.56
N VAL A 39 -9.32 21.01 17.75
CA VAL A 39 -9.77 19.98 16.79
C VAL A 39 -11.21 19.54 17.12
N LEU A 40 -11.98 19.07 16.11
CA LEU A 40 -13.31 18.51 16.37
C LEU A 40 -13.23 17.36 17.38
N ALA A 41 -14.26 17.26 18.22
CA ALA A 41 -14.36 16.28 19.30
C ALA A 41 -14.09 14.84 18.81
N ASP A 42 -14.56 14.49 17.62
CA ASP A 42 -14.38 13.19 16.98
C ASP A 42 -13.03 13.00 16.26
N LYS A 43 -12.06 13.90 16.44
CA LYS A 43 -10.71 13.83 15.84
C LYS A 43 -9.61 14.07 16.87
N ILE A 44 -9.99 14.09 18.15
CA ILE A 44 -9.06 14.17 19.27
C ILE A 44 -8.27 12.86 19.36
N VAL A 45 -6.94 12.98 19.32
CA VAL A 45 -6.02 11.91 19.71
C VAL A 45 -6.09 11.77 21.23
N GLU A 46 -5.94 10.57 21.78
CA GLU A 46 -6.08 10.30 23.22
C GLU A 46 -4.87 9.56 23.83
N TRP A 47 -4.42 10.00 25.01
CA TRP A 47 -3.75 9.07 25.93
C TRP A 47 -4.83 8.25 26.61
N ILE A 48 -4.85 6.95 26.33
CA ILE A 48 -5.88 6.03 26.80
C ILE A 48 -5.30 5.22 27.96
N PRO A 49 -5.76 5.46 29.20
CA PRO A 49 -5.29 4.69 30.34
C PRO A 49 -5.55 3.20 30.12
N TYR A 50 -4.54 2.37 30.36
CA TYR A 50 -4.59 0.94 30.03
C TYR A 50 -5.69 0.20 30.81
N ASP A 51 -6.01 0.65 32.03
CA ASP A 51 -7.09 0.13 32.87
C ASP A 51 -8.51 0.38 32.30
N LYS A 52 -8.62 1.23 31.26
CA LYS A 52 -9.86 1.44 30.49
C LYS A 52 -10.03 0.44 29.35
N LEU A 53 -9.05 -0.43 29.11
CA LEU A 53 -9.08 -1.46 28.08
C LEU A 53 -9.34 -2.81 28.76
N GLN A 54 -10.47 -3.43 28.45
CA GLN A 54 -10.91 -4.71 29.01
C GLN A 54 -10.87 -5.81 27.95
N ASN A 55 -10.90 -7.07 28.41
CA ASN A 55 -10.92 -8.25 27.53
C ASN A 55 -9.81 -8.23 26.49
N ILE A 56 -8.59 -7.87 26.90
CA ILE A 56 -7.44 -7.79 26.01
C ILE A 56 -7.08 -9.21 25.56
N GLU A 57 -7.22 -9.49 24.27
CA GLU A 57 -6.98 -10.79 23.66
C GLU A 57 -5.93 -10.67 22.55
N TYR A 58 -4.98 -11.59 22.50
CA TYR A 58 -4.06 -11.66 21.37
C TYR A 58 -4.82 -12.12 20.12
N LEU A 59 -4.71 -11.36 19.02
CA LEU A 59 -5.35 -11.69 17.75
C LEU A 59 -4.37 -12.34 16.78
N THR A 60 -3.23 -11.70 16.56
CA THR A 60 -2.23 -12.16 15.60
C THR A 60 -0.91 -11.41 15.78
N ARG A 61 0.15 -11.91 15.15
CA ARG A 61 1.37 -11.17 14.91
C ARG A 61 1.33 -10.71 13.45
N GLY A 62 1.13 -9.41 13.24
CA GLY A 62 1.40 -8.77 11.95
C GLY A 62 2.90 -8.81 11.65
N GLY A 63 3.33 -8.34 10.47
CA GLY A 63 4.71 -8.57 10.03
C GLY A 63 5.79 -8.14 11.03
N CYS A 64 5.63 -7.00 11.72
CA CYS A 64 6.53 -6.53 12.80
C CYS A 64 5.80 -6.01 14.04
N SER A 65 4.58 -6.48 14.32
CA SER A 65 3.84 -6.00 15.48
C SER A 65 2.87 -7.04 15.99
N GLU A 66 2.76 -7.13 17.31
CA GLU A 66 1.70 -7.91 17.95
C GLU A 66 0.40 -7.10 17.94
N ILE A 67 -0.69 -7.76 17.54
CA ILE A 67 -2.00 -7.16 17.42
C ILE A 67 -2.94 -7.82 18.44
N TYR A 68 -3.61 -7.00 19.24
CA TYR A 68 -4.54 -7.42 20.26
C TYR A 68 -5.93 -6.81 20.01
N GLY A 69 -6.99 -7.50 20.41
CA GLY A 69 -8.34 -6.96 20.51
C GLY A 69 -8.59 -6.50 21.94
N ALA A 70 -9.36 -5.44 22.12
CA ALA A 70 -9.80 -5.00 23.44
C ALA A 70 -11.15 -4.28 23.36
N TYR A 71 -11.84 -4.17 24.49
CA TYR A 71 -13.02 -3.33 24.65
C TYR A 71 -12.64 -2.07 25.43
N TRP A 72 -12.78 -0.90 24.82
CA TRP A 72 -12.49 0.38 25.48
C TRP A 72 -13.76 0.92 26.15
N ILE A 73 -13.77 0.92 27.49
CA ILE A 73 -15.00 1.19 28.28
C ILE A 73 -15.50 2.63 28.17
N ASP A 74 -14.58 3.60 28.11
CA ASP A 74 -14.93 5.02 28.10
C ASP A 74 -15.35 5.48 26.69
N GLY A 75 -14.90 4.79 25.64
CA GLY A 75 -15.08 5.20 24.25
C GLY A 75 -14.35 6.51 23.89
N HIS A 76 -14.36 6.84 22.60
CA HIS A 76 -13.73 8.06 22.06
C HIS A 76 -14.66 9.27 22.20
N TYR A 77 -14.11 10.48 22.28
CA TYR A 77 -14.91 11.70 22.19
C TYR A 77 -15.64 11.84 20.86
N ASN A 78 -16.91 12.27 20.86
CA ASN A 78 -17.71 12.44 19.64
C ASN A 78 -18.32 13.83 19.45
N GLU A 79 -18.59 14.57 20.53
CA GLU A 79 -19.35 15.81 20.48
C GLU A 79 -18.89 16.76 21.59
N TRP A 80 -18.88 18.05 21.30
CA TRP A 80 -18.77 19.10 22.31
C TRP A 80 -20.16 19.52 22.78
N ASP A 81 -20.46 19.35 24.07
CA ASP A 81 -21.68 19.87 24.65
C ASP A 81 -21.46 21.32 25.12
N SER A 82 -22.06 22.26 24.39
CA SER A 82 -21.94 23.69 24.66
C SER A 82 -22.65 24.13 25.95
N LYS A 83 -23.63 23.37 26.45
CA LYS A 83 -24.37 23.71 27.66
C LYS A 83 -23.55 23.39 28.90
N VAL A 84 -22.96 22.20 28.94
CA VAL A 84 -22.11 21.77 30.06
C VAL A 84 -20.63 22.11 29.86
N LYS A 85 -20.26 22.64 28.68
CA LYS A 85 -18.88 23.00 28.30
C LYS A 85 -17.91 21.82 28.48
N GLN A 86 -18.34 20.64 28.05
CA GLN A 86 -17.55 19.40 28.18
C GLN A 86 -17.67 18.54 26.92
N LEU A 87 -16.64 17.73 26.66
CA LEU A 87 -16.65 16.74 25.60
C LEU A 87 -17.45 15.50 26.03
N LYS A 88 -18.38 15.07 25.18
CA LYS A 88 -19.09 13.80 25.32
C LYS A 88 -18.29 12.68 24.68
N ARG A 89 -18.25 11.55 25.37
CA ARG A 89 -17.68 10.31 24.86
C ARG A 89 -18.77 9.46 24.20
N THR A 90 -18.35 8.65 23.25
CA THR A 90 -19.11 7.48 22.80
C THR A 90 -19.22 6.48 23.94
N ASN A 91 -20.26 5.65 23.94
CA ASN A 91 -20.27 4.47 24.81
C ASN A 91 -19.09 3.56 24.43
N GLY A 92 -18.75 2.62 25.32
CA GLY A 92 -17.66 1.69 25.06
C GLY A 92 -17.82 0.90 23.76
N HIS A 93 -16.69 0.58 23.13
CA HIS A 93 -16.65 -0.12 21.84
C HIS A 93 -15.35 -0.92 21.68
N ASP A 94 -15.36 -1.85 20.74
CA ASP A 94 -14.19 -2.67 20.43
C ASP A 94 -13.11 -1.86 19.69
N VAL A 95 -11.86 -2.08 20.09
CA VAL A 95 -10.67 -1.48 19.52
C VAL A 95 -9.63 -2.56 19.21
N VAL A 96 -8.64 -2.18 18.40
CA VAL A 96 -7.44 -2.98 18.12
C VAL A 96 -6.25 -2.28 18.76
N LEU A 97 -5.42 -3.01 19.48
CA LEU A 97 -4.16 -2.53 20.02
C LEU A 97 -3.03 -3.05 19.15
N LYS A 98 -2.31 -2.16 18.46
CA LYS A 98 -1.08 -2.49 17.73
C LYS A 98 0.10 -2.16 18.62
N LYS A 99 0.82 -3.18 19.09
CA LYS A 99 2.04 -3.00 19.89
C LYS A 99 3.13 -2.38 19.02
N LEU A 100 3.78 -1.34 19.52
CA LEU A 100 4.94 -0.73 18.88
C LEU A 100 6.19 -1.45 19.39
N GLU A 101 7.04 -1.95 18.49
CA GLU A 101 8.25 -2.68 18.87
C GLU A 101 9.29 -1.75 19.53
N ASN A 102 9.86 -2.22 20.64
CA ASN A 102 11.16 -1.88 21.21
C ASN A 102 11.44 -0.38 21.47
N VAL A 103 11.01 0.12 22.64
CA VAL A 103 11.29 1.49 23.12
C VAL A 103 12.77 1.72 23.45
N GLU A 104 13.54 0.66 23.74
CA GLU A 104 14.92 0.76 24.23
C GLU A 104 15.98 0.75 23.13
N SER A 105 15.75 0.04 22.02
CA SER A 105 16.72 -0.03 20.91
C SER A 105 16.25 0.61 19.60
N ALA A 106 15.05 1.21 19.56
CA ALA A 106 14.57 1.91 18.39
C ALA A 106 14.74 3.42 18.52
N ASN A 107 15.62 3.91 17.64
CA ASN A 107 15.66 5.25 17.06
C ASN A 107 14.23 5.80 16.79
N ARG A 108 14.06 7.10 16.54
CA ARG A 108 12.77 7.85 16.38
C ARG A 108 11.65 7.22 15.49
N SER A 109 11.89 6.11 14.79
CA SER A 109 11.02 5.48 13.80
C SER A 109 9.63 5.08 14.29
N TRP A 110 9.48 4.42 15.44
CA TRP A 110 8.14 4.02 15.93
C TRP A 110 7.30 5.24 16.34
N PHE A 111 7.96 6.29 16.81
CA PHE A 111 7.30 7.54 17.19
C PHE A 111 6.86 8.31 15.94
N ASP A 112 7.70 8.32 14.90
CA ASP A 112 7.35 8.88 13.59
C ASP A 112 6.20 8.09 12.94
N GLU A 113 6.18 6.76 13.05
CA GLU A 113 5.04 5.92 12.64
C GLU A 113 3.75 6.31 13.38
N GLY A 114 3.79 6.34 14.71
CA GLY A 114 2.64 6.68 15.53
C GLY A 114 2.12 8.08 15.19
N LYS A 115 3.01 9.06 15.10
CA LYS A 115 2.67 10.44 14.70
C LYS A 115 2.07 10.52 13.31
N PHE A 116 2.67 9.83 12.34
CA PHE A 116 2.20 9.86 10.95
C PHE A 116 0.80 9.26 10.85
N HIS A 117 0.59 8.06 11.43
CA HIS A 117 -0.73 7.40 11.43
C HIS A 117 -1.78 8.29 12.12
N LEU A 118 -1.46 8.83 13.29
CA LEU A 118 -2.33 9.76 14.02
C LEU A 118 -2.73 10.98 13.18
N SER A 119 -1.76 11.63 12.54
CA SER A 119 -2.00 12.81 11.70
C SER A 119 -2.88 12.46 10.49
N ILE A 120 -2.49 11.45 9.73
CA ILE A 120 -3.10 11.14 8.44
C ILE A 120 -4.50 10.50 8.58
N SER A 121 -4.72 9.67 9.60
CA SER A 121 -6.04 9.06 9.85
C SER A 121 -7.08 10.05 10.40
N ASN A 122 -6.62 11.13 11.04
CA ASN A 122 -7.50 12.23 11.40
C ASN A 122 -7.88 13.08 10.17
N LYS A 123 -6.94 13.26 9.25
CA LYS A 123 -7.12 14.01 8.00
C LYS A 123 -8.01 13.31 6.98
N TYR A 124 -7.92 11.98 6.85
CA TYR A 124 -8.62 11.23 5.80
C TYR A 124 -9.44 10.05 6.33
N GLY A 125 -10.73 10.01 6.00
CA GLY A 125 -11.70 9.06 6.59
C GLY A 125 -11.60 7.60 6.14
N ARG A 126 -10.81 7.29 5.09
CA ARG A 126 -10.58 5.91 4.61
C ARG A 126 -9.24 5.33 5.06
N ILE A 127 -8.57 5.96 6.00
CA ILE A 127 -7.43 5.37 6.70
C ILE A 127 -7.95 4.85 8.04
N VAL A 128 -7.44 3.71 8.50
CA VAL A 128 -7.83 3.17 9.81
C VAL A 128 -7.60 4.22 10.88
N ARG A 129 -8.68 4.62 11.55
CA ARG A 129 -8.61 5.64 12.59
C ARG A 129 -7.73 5.18 13.74
N CYS A 130 -6.74 6.01 14.07
CA CYS A 130 -6.01 5.88 15.31
C CYS A 130 -6.63 6.81 16.35
N TYR A 131 -7.16 6.24 17.43
CA TYR A 131 -7.71 7.00 18.54
C TYR A 131 -6.63 7.60 19.41
N GLY A 132 -5.45 6.96 19.49
CA GLY A 132 -4.43 7.40 20.41
C GLY A 132 -3.42 6.34 20.79
N LEU A 133 -2.78 6.57 21.93
CA LEU A 133 -1.74 5.73 22.49
C LEU A 133 -2.16 5.21 23.86
N THR A 134 -1.72 4.01 24.17
CA THR A 134 -1.73 3.45 25.52
C THR A 134 -0.35 2.87 25.82
N LYS A 135 -0.10 2.54 27.08
CA LYS A 135 1.12 1.88 27.52
C LYS A 135 0.75 0.71 28.42
N ASN A 136 1.21 -0.47 28.04
CA ASN A 136 1.01 -1.67 28.84
C ASN A 136 1.89 -1.58 30.09
N PRO A 137 1.32 -1.59 31.31
CA PRO A 137 2.09 -1.47 32.55
C PRO A 137 2.89 -2.74 32.90
N LEU A 138 2.65 -3.86 32.19
CA LEU A 138 3.35 -5.12 32.46
C LEU A 138 4.69 -5.23 31.74
N ASP A 139 4.74 -4.82 30.48
CA ASP A 139 5.94 -4.88 29.64
C ASP A 139 6.44 -3.50 29.20
N GLU A 140 5.82 -2.43 29.69
CA GLU A 140 6.14 -1.02 29.40
C GLU A 140 6.06 -0.62 27.92
N HIS A 141 5.50 -1.47 27.04
CA HIS A 141 5.40 -1.17 25.61
C HIS A 141 4.26 -0.20 25.32
N TYR A 142 4.53 0.75 24.42
CA TYR A 142 3.49 1.59 23.83
C TYR A 142 2.68 0.82 22.80
N MET A 143 1.40 1.13 22.71
CA MET A 143 0.49 0.55 21.72
C MET A 143 -0.38 1.64 21.10
N LEU A 144 -0.62 1.55 19.80
CA LEU A 144 -1.63 2.35 19.12
C LEU A 144 -3.01 1.75 19.38
N VAL A 145 -3.97 2.59 19.75
CA VAL A 145 -5.38 2.20 19.89
C VAL A 145 -6.11 2.57 18.60
N LEU A 146 -6.51 1.56 17.85
CA LEU A 146 -7.05 1.66 16.49
C LEU A 146 -8.53 1.25 16.45
N PHE A 147 -9.27 1.82 15.50
CA PHE A 147 -10.63 1.37 15.21
C PHE A 147 -10.66 -0.08 14.71
N LYS A 148 -11.45 -0.92 15.38
CA LYS A 148 -11.61 -2.33 14.99
C LYS A 148 -12.49 -2.44 13.75
N LEU A 149 -11.92 -3.00 12.70
CA LEU A 149 -12.63 -3.39 11.47
C LEU A 149 -12.83 -4.91 11.46
N ARG A 150 -13.73 -5.40 10.61
CA ARG A 150 -14.18 -6.80 10.67
C ARG A 150 -13.20 -7.76 10.02
N ASN A 151 -12.95 -7.56 8.72
CA ASN A 151 -12.16 -8.47 7.89
C ASN A 151 -11.13 -7.64 7.10
N ASN A 152 -10.05 -8.29 6.69
CA ASN A 152 -9.22 -7.77 5.61
C ASN A 152 -9.78 -8.15 4.22
N LEU A 153 -9.25 -7.54 3.17
CA LEU A 153 -9.70 -7.75 1.79
C LEU A 153 -9.46 -9.18 1.34
N ARG A 154 -8.37 -9.81 1.78
CA ARG A 154 -8.07 -11.21 1.43
C ARG A 154 -9.18 -12.14 1.91
N GLU A 155 -9.53 -12.06 3.19
CA GLU A 155 -10.62 -12.83 3.80
C GLU A 155 -11.96 -12.53 3.12
N TYR A 156 -12.24 -11.24 2.86
CA TYR A 156 -13.47 -10.83 2.19
C TYR A 156 -13.60 -11.42 0.79
N LEU A 157 -12.52 -11.42 0.00
CA LEU A 157 -12.49 -12.01 -1.33
C LEU A 157 -12.69 -13.53 -1.28
N GLN A 158 -12.00 -14.23 -0.38
CA GLN A 158 -12.13 -15.67 -0.20
C GLN A 158 -13.56 -16.08 0.18
N GLN A 159 -14.20 -15.33 1.08
CA GLN A 159 -15.56 -15.62 1.55
C GLN A 159 -16.65 -15.29 0.52
N ASN A 160 -16.40 -14.33 -0.39
CA ASN A 160 -17.44 -13.76 -1.26
C ASN A 160 -17.15 -13.88 -2.76
N HIS A 161 -16.08 -14.55 -3.19
CA HIS A 161 -15.62 -14.53 -4.58
C HIS A 161 -16.73 -14.81 -5.60
N ASN A 162 -17.49 -15.89 -5.40
CA ASN A 162 -18.56 -16.31 -6.32
C ASN A 162 -19.78 -15.36 -6.33
N LYS A 163 -19.87 -14.42 -5.38
CA LYS A 163 -20.97 -13.46 -5.23
C LYS A 163 -20.57 -12.03 -5.60
N LEU A 164 -19.28 -11.78 -5.83
CA LEU A 164 -18.75 -10.43 -6.05
C LEU A 164 -18.95 -9.96 -7.49
N THR A 165 -19.80 -8.95 -7.66
CA THR A 165 -20.02 -8.25 -8.94
C THR A 165 -18.81 -7.38 -9.31
N TRP A 166 -18.68 -7.07 -10.61
CA TRP A 166 -17.66 -6.13 -11.09
C TRP A 166 -17.83 -4.72 -10.54
N GLU A 167 -19.06 -4.27 -10.30
CA GLU A 167 -19.36 -3.03 -9.56
C GLU A 167 -18.67 -2.99 -8.21
N ARG A 168 -18.82 -4.05 -7.42
CA ARG A 168 -18.21 -4.09 -6.10
C ARG A 168 -16.68 -4.16 -6.17
N ARG A 169 -16.13 -4.96 -7.09
CA ARG A 169 -14.69 -5.09 -7.34
C ARG A 169 -14.06 -3.75 -7.72
N ILE A 170 -14.67 -3.03 -8.67
CA ILE A 170 -14.22 -1.71 -9.13
C ILE A 170 -14.34 -0.67 -8.01
N THR A 171 -15.44 -0.69 -7.25
CA THR A 171 -15.61 0.22 -6.10
C THR A 171 -14.52 0.02 -5.04
N ILE A 172 -14.17 -1.23 -4.72
CA ILE A 172 -13.11 -1.55 -3.74
C ILE A 172 -11.77 -0.98 -4.18
N ILE A 173 -11.36 -1.22 -5.44
CA ILE A 173 -10.07 -0.71 -5.91
C ILE A 173 -10.08 0.82 -6.07
N ASN A 174 -11.19 1.41 -6.56
CA ASN A 174 -11.33 2.86 -6.69
C ASN A 174 -11.14 3.55 -5.34
N ASP A 175 -11.79 3.05 -4.29
CA ASP A 175 -11.66 3.61 -2.95
C ASP A 175 -10.26 3.39 -2.37
N THR A 176 -9.62 2.27 -2.72
CA THR A 176 -8.22 1.99 -2.33
C THR A 176 -7.27 2.98 -2.99
N VAL A 177 -7.35 3.16 -4.32
CA VAL A 177 -6.54 4.12 -5.08
C VAL A 177 -6.76 5.55 -4.60
N TYR A 178 -8.01 5.94 -4.34
CA TYR A 178 -8.34 7.23 -3.73
C TYR A 178 -7.62 7.43 -2.38
N THR A 179 -7.59 6.38 -1.54
CA THR A 179 -6.97 6.48 -0.23
C THR A 179 -5.45 6.56 -0.34
N VAL A 180 -4.84 5.79 -1.24
CA VAL A 180 -3.39 5.85 -1.50
C VAL A 180 -2.99 7.20 -2.12
N SER A 181 -3.83 7.81 -2.97
CA SER A 181 -3.57 9.16 -3.48
C SER A 181 -3.50 10.21 -2.38
N ARG A 182 -4.26 10.03 -1.28
CA ARG A 182 -4.15 10.86 -0.07
C ARG A 182 -2.85 10.65 0.67
N ILE A 183 -2.33 9.42 0.73
CA ILE A 183 -1.02 9.11 1.32
C ILE A 183 0.10 9.76 0.51
N HIS A 184 0.07 9.61 -0.81
CA HIS A 184 1.05 10.22 -1.72
C HIS A 184 0.98 11.75 -1.70
N LEU A 185 -0.21 12.33 -1.49
CA LEU A 185 -0.37 13.79 -1.31
C LEU A 185 0.33 14.32 -0.06
N GLU A 186 0.53 13.49 0.97
CA GLU A 186 1.39 13.81 2.13
C GLU A 186 2.89 13.55 1.86
N ASN A 187 3.28 13.30 0.60
CA ASN A 187 4.62 12.91 0.19
C ASN A 187 5.12 11.62 0.88
N ALA A 188 4.18 10.70 1.19
CA ALA A 188 4.46 9.43 1.85
C ALA A 188 4.20 8.24 0.92
N ILE A 189 5.00 7.18 1.09
CA ILE A 189 4.88 5.91 0.35
C ILE A 189 4.39 4.87 1.36
N HIS A 190 3.37 4.08 1.01
CA HIS A 190 2.85 3.04 1.88
C HIS A 190 3.80 1.85 2.01
N ARG A 191 4.46 1.44 0.91
CA ARG A 191 5.55 0.44 0.83
C ARG A 191 5.19 -1.02 1.13
N ASP A 192 4.04 -1.30 1.75
CA ASP A 192 3.53 -2.65 2.04
C ASP A 192 2.04 -2.80 1.72
N LEU A 193 1.64 -2.33 0.53
CA LEU A 193 0.26 -2.46 0.06
C LEU A 193 -0.02 -3.90 -0.37
N HIS A 194 -0.93 -4.55 0.36
CA HIS A 194 -1.46 -5.85 0.00
C HIS A 194 -2.87 -6.01 0.60
N SER A 195 -3.62 -7.02 0.19
CA SER A 195 -5.03 -7.19 0.62
C SER A 195 -5.19 -7.41 2.14
N GLY A 196 -4.17 -7.93 2.82
CA GLY A 196 -4.12 -7.96 4.29
C GLY A 196 -4.16 -6.58 4.97
N ASN A 197 -3.67 -5.52 4.30
CA ASN A 197 -3.63 -4.14 4.81
C ASN A 197 -4.78 -3.27 4.28
N ILE A 198 -5.72 -3.87 3.57
CA ILE A 198 -6.99 -3.24 3.18
C ILE A 198 -8.09 -3.86 4.04
N LEU A 199 -8.58 -3.11 5.02
CA LEU A 199 -9.59 -3.56 5.96
C LEU A 199 -10.99 -3.12 5.54
N LEU A 200 -12.02 -3.90 5.85
CA LEU A 200 -13.38 -3.63 5.43
C LEU A 200 -14.36 -3.57 6.61
N ASN A 201 -15.31 -2.64 6.50
CA ASN A 201 -16.53 -2.65 7.28
C ASN A 201 -17.73 -2.49 6.37
N HIS A 202 -18.54 -3.55 6.26
CA HIS A 202 -19.66 -3.64 5.33
C HIS A 202 -19.23 -3.31 3.89
N VAL A 203 -19.47 -2.07 3.46
CA VAL A 203 -19.17 -1.57 2.11
C VAL A 203 -17.92 -0.69 2.05
N ASN A 204 -17.41 -0.18 3.17
CA ASN A 204 -16.31 0.77 3.18
C ASN A 204 -14.97 0.07 3.39
N ILE A 205 -13.97 0.44 2.58
CA ILE A 205 -12.58 0.02 2.75
C ILE A 205 -11.84 1.05 3.61
N HIS A 206 -10.83 0.58 4.34
CA HIS A 206 -9.87 1.41 5.03
C HIS A 206 -8.46 0.86 4.81
N VAL A 207 -7.52 1.73 4.48
CA VAL A 207 -6.10 1.37 4.40
C VAL A 207 -5.49 1.40 5.80
N SER A 208 -4.79 0.34 6.17
CA SER A 208 -4.10 0.17 7.46
C SER A 208 -2.59 0.06 7.29
N ASP A 209 -1.87 0.00 8.41
CA ASP A 209 -0.43 -0.30 8.46
C ASP A 209 0.45 0.71 7.70
N LEU A 210 0.34 1.98 8.10
CA LEU A 210 1.07 3.11 7.52
C LEU A 210 2.49 3.29 8.09
N GLY A 211 3.02 2.24 8.72
CA GLY A 211 4.04 2.33 9.75
C GLY A 211 5.49 2.12 9.35
N LEU A 212 5.89 2.54 8.15
CA LEU A 212 7.30 2.58 7.73
C LEU A 212 8.02 1.21 7.69
N CYS A 213 7.40 0.22 7.05
CA CYS A 213 7.98 -1.04 6.53
C CYS A 213 9.16 -1.66 7.27
N GLY A 214 8.80 -2.57 8.17
CA GLY A 214 9.69 -3.58 8.71
C GLY A 214 10.20 -3.26 10.10
N PRO A 215 11.00 -4.18 10.66
CA PRO A 215 11.47 -4.03 12.02
C PRO A 215 12.49 -2.89 12.09
N ALA A 216 12.55 -2.20 13.24
CA ALA A 216 13.38 -1.01 13.42
C ALA A 216 14.89 -1.28 13.26
N ASP A 217 15.30 -2.52 13.51
CA ASP A 217 16.68 -3.03 13.44
C ASP A 217 17.00 -3.73 12.10
N LYS A 218 16.17 -3.53 11.06
CA LYS A 218 16.38 -4.19 9.77
C LYS A 218 17.78 -3.89 9.18
N PRO A 219 18.51 -4.90 8.67
CA PRO A 219 19.83 -4.70 8.08
C PRO A 219 19.80 -3.73 6.88
N LEU A 220 20.90 -3.02 6.65
CA LEU A 220 21.07 -2.22 5.44
C LEU A 220 20.91 -3.13 4.20
N ASN A 221 20.16 -2.66 3.20
CA ASN A 221 19.81 -3.38 1.96
C ASN A 221 18.84 -4.56 2.12
N SER A 222 18.18 -4.69 3.27
CA SER A 222 17.05 -5.62 3.42
C SER A 222 15.76 -5.01 2.88
N ILE A 223 14.90 -5.88 2.34
CA ILE A 223 13.59 -5.55 1.80
C ILE A 223 12.56 -6.05 2.79
N TYR A 224 11.57 -5.24 3.12
CA TYR A 224 10.44 -5.67 3.92
C TYR A 224 9.15 -5.52 3.13
N GLY A 225 8.32 -6.55 3.14
CA GLY A 225 6.97 -6.50 2.58
C GLY A 225 6.44 -7.89 2.23
N ASN A 226 5.29 -7.93 1.57
CA ASN A 226 4.68 -9.16 1.07
C ASN A 226 5.14 -9.45 -0.37
N LEU A 227 6.05 -10.42 -0.56
CA LEU A 227 6.82 -10.64 -1.81
C LEU A 227 6.00 -10.56 -3.11
N PRO A 228 4.80 -11.18 -3.22
CA PRO A 228 3.95 -11.09 -4.42
C PRO A 228 3.53 -9.67 -4.83
N TYR A 229 3.58 -8.69 -3.92
CA TYR A 229 3.19 -7.29 -4.13
C TYR A 229 4.40 -6.37 -4.24
N ILE A 230 5.62 -6.84 -3.93
CA ILE A 230 6.82 -6.01 -3.96
C ILE A 230 7.22 -5.76 -5.42
N ALA A 231 7.41 -4.49 -5.78
CA ALA A 231 7.80 -4.08 -7.12
C ALA A 231 9.19 -4.65 -7.49
N PRO A 232 9.40 -5.09 -8.74
CA PRO A 232 10.60 -5.82 -9.13
C PRO A 232 11.88 -4.99 -8.97
N GLU A 233 11.80 -3.66 -9.13
CA GLU A 233 12.91 -2.76 -8.85
C GLU A 233 13.30 -2.71 -7.37
N VAL A 234 12.32 -2.89 -6.47
CA VAL A 234 12.57 -2.99 -5.02
C VAL A 234 13.17 -4.36 -4.71
N ILE A 235 12.69 -5.43 -5.35
CA ILE A 235 13.29 -6.78 -5.26
C ILE A 235 14.76 -6.77 -5.70
N SER A 236 15.09 -6.03 -6.77
CA SER A 236 16.46 -5.86 -7.26
C SER A 236 17.31 -4.90 -6.43
N GLY A 237 16.82 -4.42 -5.28
CA GLY A 237 17.56 -3.60 -4.33
C GLY A 237 17.48 -2.09 -4.56
N LYS A 238 16.65 -1.59 -5.49
CA LYS A 238 16.39 -0.14 -5.61
C LYS A 238 15.48 0.32 -4.47
N ARG A 239 15.53 1.61 -4.15
CA ARG A 239 14.70 2.20 -3.09
C ARG A 239 13.23 2.18 -3.50
N THR A 240 12.35 1.96 -2.52
CA THR A 240 10.90 2.14 -2.69
C THR A 240 10.58 3.55 -3.17
N SER A 241 9.63 3.66 -4.09
CA SER A 241 9.17 4.92 -4.70
C SER A 241 7.63 4.97 -4.74
N PHE A 242 7.04 6.10 -5.12
CA PHE A 242 5.59 6.15 -5.38
C PHE A 242 5.17 5.12 -6.44
N ALA A 243 5.98 4.89 -7.48
CA ALA A 243 5.73 3.90 -8.51
C ALA A 243 5.75 2.44 -7.97
N SER A 244 6.43 2.18 -6.85
CA SER A 244 6.39 0.85 -6.20
C SER A 244 5.06 0.57 -5.50
N ASP A 245 4.39 1.59 -4.96
CA ASP A 245 3.00 1.46 -4.49
C ASP A 245 2.05 1.20 -5.67
N ILE A 246 2.28 1.83 -6.83
CA ILE A 246 1.48 1.60 -8.05
C ILE A 246 1.58 0.15 -8.51
N TYR A 247 2.77 -0.46 -8.47
CA TYR A 247 2.93 -1.89 -8.74
C TYR A 247 2.11 -2.75 -7.78
N SER A 248 2.17 -2.44 -6.48
CA SER A 248 1.40 -3.13 -5.45
C SER A 248 -0.11 -3.03 -5.71
N ILE A 249 -0.58 -1.86 -6.18
CA ILE A 249 -1.96 -1.64 -6.63
C ILE A 249 -2.29 -2.52 -7.84
N GLY A 250 -1.39 -2.69 -8.80
CA GLY A 250 -1.56 -3.64 -9.92
C GLY A 250 -1.76 -5.08 -9.46
N MET A 251 -1.03 -5.51 -8.42
CA MET A 251 -1.21 -6.84 -7.81
C MET A 251 -2.51 -6.96 -7.03
N LEU A 252 -2.93 -5.91 -6.32
CA LEU A 252 -4.25 -5.82 -5.70
C LEU A 252 -5.37 -5.88 -6.73
N MET A 253 -5.22 -5.22 -7.87
CA MET A 253 -6.18 -5.29 -8.98
C MET A 253 -6.35 -6.71 -9.48
N TRP A 254 -5.23 -7.42 -9.65
CA TRP A 254 -5.26 -8.82 -10.07
C TRP A 254 -5.95 -9.71 -9.03
N GLU A 255 -5.61 -9.56 -7.75
CA GLU A 255 -6.24 -10.32 -6.67
C GLU A 255 -7.74 -10.02 -6.53
N ILE A 256 -8.15 -8.75 -6.69
CA ILE A 256 -9.56 -8.37 -6.71
C ILE A 256 -10.27 -8.97 -7.91
N SER A 257 -9.61 -9.16 -9.05
CA SER A 257 -10.19 -9.86 -10.21
C SER A 257 -10.31 -11.36 -9.96
N SER A 258 -9.21 -12.00 -9.54
CA SER A 258 -9.10 -13.46 -9.40
C SER A 258 -9.75 -14.00 -8.13
N GLY A 259 -9.93 -13.17 -7.10
CA GLY A 259 -10.28 -13.58 -5.74
C GLY A 259 -9.23 -14.44 -5.03
N GLN A 260 -8.03 -14.53 -5.59
CA GLN A 260 -6.94 -15.37 -5.09
C GLN A 260 -5.68 -14.53 -4.87
N PRO A 261 -4.85 -14.88 -3.87
CA PRO A 261 -3.52 -14.31 -3.73
C PRO A 261 -2.68 -14.41 -5.01
N PRO A 262 -1.93 -13.37 -5.41
CA PRO A 262 -0.98 -13.46 -6.51
C PRO A 262 0.04 -14.56 -6.23
N PHE A 263 0.34 -15.36 -7.26
CA PHE A 263 1.31 -16.46 -7.17
C PHE A 263 1.02 -17.50 -6.07
N ILE A 264 -0.26 -17.77 -5.75
CA ILE A 264 -0.66 -18.75 -4.70
C ILE A 264 0.01 -20.13 -4.76
N ASN A 265 0.47 -20.55 -5.94
CA ASN A 265 1.13 -21.84 -6.18
C ASN A 265 2.66 -21.79 -6.01
N PHE A 266 3.22 -20.65 -5.58
CA PHE A 266 4.65 -20.43 -5.39
C PHE A 266 4.94 -20.14 -3.92
N GLU A 267 6.13 -20.55 -3.47
CA GLU A 267 6.65 -20.15 -2.17
C GLU A 267 7.19 -18.72 -2.25
N ASN A 268 7.10 -17.99 -1.14
CA ASN A 268 7.63 -16.63 -1.06
C ASN A 268 9.14 -16.67 -0.78
N ASP A 269 9.92 -17.05 -1.79
CA ASP A 269 11.36 -17.32 -1.69
C ASP A 269 12.17 -16.60 -2.79
N TYR A 270 13.47 -16.91 -2.85
CA TYR A 270 14.38 -16.39 -3.88
C TYR A 270 13.95 -16.76 -5.30
N GLU A 271 13.39 -17.95 -5.50
CA GLU A 271 12.97 -18.44 -6.81
C GLU A 271 11.79 -17.61 -7.34
N LEU A 272 10.78 -17.34 -6.50
CA LEU A 272 9.69 -16.44 -6.87
C LEU A 272 10.20 -15.03 -7.16
N ALA A 273 11.10 -14.50 -6.32
CA ALA A 273 11.71 -13.20 -6.53
C ALA A 273 12.42 -13.10 -7.89
N LEU A 274 13.22 -14.12 -8.24
CA LEU A 274 13.92 -14.20 -9.52
C LEU A 274 12.95 -14.28 -10.71
N ARG A 275 11.86 -15.04 -10.58
CA ARG A 275 10.83 -15.12 -11.64
C ARG A 275 10.12 -13.78 -11.85
N ILE A 276 9.77 -13.08 -10.77
CA ILE A 276 9.12 -11.76 -10.84
C ILE A 276 10.03 -10.74 -11.55
N ILE A 277 11.33 -10.74 -11.24
CA ILE A 277 12.33 -9.87 -11.88
C ILE A 277 12.50 -10.19 -13.36
N ASN A 278 12.49 -11.47 -13.71
CA ASN A 278 12.53 -11.91 -15.11
C ASN A 278 11.19 -11.72 -15.86
N GLY A 279 10.23 -11.06 -15.22
CA GLY A 279 9.02 -10.57 -15.86
C GLY A 279 7.78 -11.43 -15.65
N MET A 280 7.84 -12.47 -14.83
CA MET A 280 6.66 -13.28 -14.51
C MET A 280 5.54 -12.40 -13.93
N ARG A 281 4.33 -12.55 -14.47
CA ARG A 281 3.11 -11.91 -13.95
C ARG A 281 1.98 -12.93 -13.80
N PRO A 282 1.02 -12.71 -12.88
CA PRO A 282 -0.13 -13.58 -12.74
C PRO A 282 -0.96 -13.69 -14.03
N LYS A 283 -1.46 -14.89 -14.36
CA LYS A 283 -2.32 -15.10 -15.54
C LYS A 283 -3.61 -14.28 -15.40
N ILE A 284 -3.95 -13.51 -16.43
CA ILE A 284 -5.14 -12.66 -16.41
C ILE A 284 -6.40 -13.54 -16.47
N VAL A 285 -7.33 -13.31 -15.55
CA VAL A 285 -8.53 -14.13 -15.40
C VAL A 285 -9.56 -13.80 -16.49
N PRO A 286 -10.11 -14.80 -17.21
CA PRO A 286 -11.18 -14.58 -18.17
C PRO A 286 -12.38 -13.86 -17.56
N GLY A 287 -12.96 -12.91 -18.28
CA GLY A 287 -14.06 -12.08 -17.78
C GLY A 287 -13.62 -10.81 -17.04
N THR A 288 -12.31 -10.54 -16.93
CA THR A 288 -11.80 -9.22 -16.51
C THR A 288 -12.17 -8.14 -17.55
N PRO A 289 -12.85 -7.02 -17.17
CA PRO A 289 -13.18 -5.92 -18.05
C PRO A 289 -11.94 -5.35 -18.74
N LEU A 290 -12.09 -4.94 -19.99
CA LEU A 290 -10.97 -4.55 -20.84
C LEU A 290 -10.22 -3.33 -20.29
N GLU A 291 -10.93 -2.31 -19.86
CA GLU A 291 -10.38 -1.07 -19.31
C GLU A 291 -9.64 -1.35 -17.99
N TYR A 292 -10.24 -2.18 -17.14
CA TYR A 292 -9.61 -2.63 -15.89
C TYR A 292 -8.33 -3.41 -16.16
N LYS A 293 -8.35 -4.33 -17.13
CA LYS A 293 -7.20 -5.13 -17.55
C LYS A 293 -6.05 -4.23 -18.04
N LYS A 294 -6.35 -3.25 -18.90
CA LYS A 294 -5.33 -2.32 -19.44
C LYS A 294 -4.62 -1.58 -18.31
N LEU A 295 -5.39 -1.00 -17.40
CA LEU A 295 -4.85 -0.23 -16.27
C LEU A 295 -4.06 -1.12 -15.29
N MET A 296 -4.56 -2.32 -14.99
CA MET A 296 -3.86 -3.32 -14.19
C MET A 296 -2.50 -3.68 -14.79
N VAL A 297 -2.46 -3.91 -16.12
CA VAL A 297 -1.23 -4.28 -16.82
C VAL A 297 -0.22 -3.13 -16.85
N GLN A 298 -0.69 -1.89 -16.97
CA GLN A 298 0.19 -0.73 -16.90
C GLN A 298 0.76 -0.54 -15.49
N CYS A 299 -0.02 -0.79 -14.44
CA CYS A 299 0.42 -0.64 -13.06
C CYS A 299 1.56 -1.60 -12.68
N TRP A 300 1.56 -2.83 -13.18
CA TRP A 300 2.56 -3.85 -12.83
C TRP A 300 3.75 -3.94 -13.80
N ASP A 301 3.94 -2.93 -14.66
CA ASP A 301 5.07 -2.89 -15.60
C ASP A 301 6.41 -3.01 -14.84
N ALA A 302 7.38 -3.74 -15.38
CA ALA A 302 8.71 -3.83 -14.78
C ALA A 302 9.44 -2.48 -14.75
N ASP A 303 9.22 -1.60 -15.73
CA ASP A 303 9.74 -0.24 -15.73
C ASP A 303 8.83 0.69 -14.91
N PRO A 304 9.30 1.23 -13.77
CA PRO A 304 8.49 2.12 -12.93
C PRO A 304 8.09 3.42 -13.63
N THR A 305 8.76 3.84 -14.71
CA THR A 305 8.45 5.08 -15.44
C THR A 305 7.26 4.95 -16.38
N ILE A 306 6.88 3.72 -16.73
CA ILE A 306 5.72 3.41 -17.58
C ILE A 306 4.42 3.39 -16.77
N ARG A 307 4.53 3.15 -15.46
CA ARG A 307 3.40 3.12 -14.54
C ARG A 307 2.81 4.53 -14.40
N PRO A 308 1.47 4.67 -14.33
CA PRO A 308 0.86 5.98 -14.09
C PRO A 308 1.23 6.47 -12.69
N ASP A 309 1.33 7.79 -12.51
CA ASP A 309 1.31 8.35 -11.16
C ASP A 309 -0.06 8.12 -10.51
N ILE A 310 -0.14 8.26 -9.19
CA ILE A 310 -1.33 7.91 -8.42
C ILE A 310 -2.55 8.78 -8.75
N PHE A 311 -2.36 10.02 -9.20
CA PHE A 311 -3.46 10.92 -9.54
C PHE A 311 -4.03 10.56 -10.91
N THR A 312 -3.17 10.30 -11.88
CA THR A 312 -3.58 9.74 -13.18
C THR A 312 -4.31 8.41 -13.00
N LEU A 313 -3.76 7.50 -12.19
CA LEU A 313 -4.39 6.21 -11.87
C LEU A 313 -5.76 6.39 -11.20
N TYR A 314 -5.88 7.34 -10.28
CA TYR A 314 -7.14 7.66 -9.62
C TYR A 314 -8.19 8.16 -10.61
N ASP A 315 -7.84 9.09 -11.50
CA ASP A 315 -8.77 9.64 -12.48
C ASP A 315 -9.27 8.57 -13.45
N GLU A 316 -8.37 7.72 -13.99
CA GLU A 316 -8.76 6.62 -14.87
C GLU A 316 -9.63 5.59 -14.16
N MET A 317 -9.28 5.19 -12.93
CA MET A 317 -10.08 4.25 -12.15
C MET A 317 -11.45 4.83 -11.79
N HIS A 318 -11.50 6.13 -11.47
CA HIS A 318 -12.74 6.83 -11.18
C HIS A 318 -13.67 6.85 -12.38
N GLU A 319 -13.13 7.06 -13.58
CA GLU A 319 -13.89 7.00 -14.83
C GLU A 319 -14.43 5.60 -15.12
N ILE A 320 -13.62 4.55 -14.93
CA ILE A 320 -14.09 3.15 -15.03
C ILE A 320 -15.25 2.91 -14.06
N ASN A 321 -15.11 3.36 -12.81
CA ASN A 321 -16.14 3.22 -11.78
C ASN A 321 -17.44 3.96 -12.17
N ARG A 322 -17.32 5.22 -12.62
CA ARG A 322 -18.44 6.05 -13.05
C ARG A 322 -19.22 5.41 -14.20
N LEU A 323 -18.52 4.92 -15.24
CA LEU A 323 -19.14 4.24 -16.38
C LEU A 323 -19.82 2.94 -15.97
N ASN A 324 -19.22 2.20 -15.03
CA ASN A 324 -19.80 0.96 -14.53
C ASN A 324 -21.14 1.20 -13.83
N TYR A 325 -21.22 2.21 -12.94
CA TYR A 325 -22.48 2.62 -12.31
C TYR A 325 -23.56 3.02 -13.33
N GLN A 326 -23.19 3.78 -14.37
CA GLN A 326 -24.13 4.17 -15.41
C GLN A 326 -24.67 2.95 -16.18
N ASN A 327 -23.79 2.00 -16.50
CA ASN A 327 -24.16 0.78 -17.22
C ASN A 327 -25.09 -0.12 -16.42
N GLU A 328 -24.90 -0.24 -15.10
CA GLU A 328 -25.79 -1.00 -14.22
C GLU A 328 -27.17 -0.32 -14.08
N LEU A 329 -27.22 1.00 -13.89
CA LEU A 329 -28.48 1.74 -13.88
C LEU A 329 -29.28 1.56 -15.18
N ASN A 330 -28.58 1.57 -16.31
CA ASN A 330 -29.17 1.33 -17.62
C ASN A 330 -29.62 -0.13 -17.82
N ARG A 331 -28.90 -1.11 -17.25
CA ARG A 331 -29.33 -2.52 -17.22
C ARG A 331 -30.59 -2.69 -16.38
N HIS A 332 -30.63 -2.19 -15.15
CA HIS A 332 -31.82 -2.25 -14.31
C HIS A 332 -33.05 -1.61 -14.95
N LYS A 333 -32.89 -0.47 -15.65
CA LYS A 333 -33.97 0.16 -16.43
C LYS A 333 -34.45 -0.74 -17.56
N ARG A 334 -33.53 -1.36 -18.30
CA ARG A 334 -33.86 -2.31 -19.38
C ARG A 334 -34.56 -3.56 -18.86
N ASP A 335 -34.05 -4.18 -17.80
CA ASP A 335 -34.62 -5.38 -17.21
C ASP A 335 -36.02 -5.13 -16.68
N LYS A 336 -36.24 -3.99 -15.98
CA LYS A 336 -37.57 -3.58 -15.54
C LYS A 336 -38.53 -3.37 -16.70
N SER A 337 -38.05 -2.85 -17.83
CA SER A 337 -38.84 -2.68 -19.06
C SER A 337 -39.19 -4.03 -19.71
N ILE A 338 -38.24 -4.97 -19.76
CA ILE A 338 -38.46 -6.33 -20.28
C ILE A 338 -39.46 -7.08 -19.40
N ILE A 339 -39.29 -7.05 -18.08
CA ILE A 339 -40.22 -7.66 -17.11
C ILE A 339 -41.62 -7.05 -17.28
N LYS A 340 -41.73 -5.72 -17.41
CA LYS A 340 -43.03 -5.05 -17.65
C LYS A 340 -43.68 -5.51 -18.96
N LYS A 341 -42.91 -5.66 -20.04
CA LYS A 341 -43.41 -6.17 -21.33
C LYS A 341 -43.85 -7.63 -21.25
N LEU A 342 -43.08 -8.47 -20.54
CA LEU A 342 -43.41 -9.88 -20.34
C LEU A 342 -44.69 -10.04 -19.50
N LEU A 343 -44.82 -9.31 -18.39
CA LEU A 343 -46.02 -9.31 -17.56
C LEU A 343 -47.25 -8.82 -18.34
N GLY A 344 -47.10 -7.80 -19.20
CA GLY A 344 -48.17 -7.32 -20.08
C GLY A 344 -48.60 -8.35 -21.14
N LYS A 345 -47.68 -9.18 -21.64
CA LYS A 345 -47.99 -10.26 -22.59
C LYS A 345 -48.65 -11.49 -21.93
N ILE A 346 -48.36 -11.74 -20.65
CA ILE A 346 -48.90 -12.89 -19.91
C ILE A 346 -50.33 -12.62 -19.42
N GLY A 347 -50.88 -11.41 -19.60
CA GLY A 347 -52.28 -11.13 -19.28
C GLY A 347 -52.62 -11.22 -17.80
N LEU A 348 -51.62 -11.15 -16.91
CA LEU A 348 -51.82 -11.06 -15.47
C LEU A 348 -52.29 -9.64 -15.13
N SER A 349 -53.59 -9.40 -15.31
CA SER A 349 -54.25 -8.31 -14.59
C SER A 349 -54.07 -8.57 -13.10
N LYS A 350 -53.78 -7.49 -12.36
CA LYS A 350 -53.51 -7.52 -10.92
C LYS A 350 -54.58 -8.34 -10.19
N SER A 351 -54.22 -9.56 -9.77
CA SER A 351 -54.89 -10.25 -8.68
C SER A 351 -53.81 -10.65 -7.69
N GLY A 352 -54.01 -10.27 -6.43
CA GLY A 352 -53.03 -10.45 -5.38
C GLY A 352 -52.75 -11.92 -5.13
N THR A 353 -51.49 -12.23 -4.79
CA THR A 353 -51.11 -13.04 -3.63
C THR A 353 -49.59 -13.16 -3.59
N ASN A 354 -49.08 -13.03 -2.37
CA ASN A 354 -47.73 -13.42 -1.98
C ASN A 354 -47.47 -14.87 -2.35
N THR A 355 -46.46 -15.14 -3.18
CA THR A 355 -45.43 -16.17 -2.97
C THR A 355 -44.51 -16.20 -4.20
N ILE A 356 -43.40 -15.47 -4.15
CA ILE A 356 -42.22 -15.88 -4.93
C ILE A 356 -41.40 -16.73 -3.98
N SER A 357 -41.49 -18.04 -4.21
CA SER A 357 -40.69 -19.06 -3.59
C SER A 357 -39.22 -18.63 -3.62
N LYS A 358 -38.64 -18.46 -2.44
CA LYS A 358 -37.18 -18.47 -2.27
C LYS A 358 -36.70 -19.81 -2.82
N THR A 359 -36.12 -19.82 -4.00
CA THR A 359 -35.35 -20.97 -4.45
C THR A 359 -34.09 -21.02 -3.57
N ASN A 360 -34.15 -21.85 -2.54
CA ASN A 360 -32.99 -22.26 -1.77
C ASN A 360 -32.04 -22.98 -2.73
N VAL A 361 -31.05 -22.26 -3.24
CA VAL A 361 -29.85 -22.91 -3.78
C VAL A 361 -29.13 -23.47 -2.57
N ILE A 362 -29.26 -24.78 -2.41
CA ILE A 362 -28.59 -25.56 -1.37
C ILE A 362 -27.09 -25.30 -1.48
N ASN A 363 -26.53 -24.83 -0.37
CA ASN A 363 -25.10 -24.74 -0.10
C ASN A 363 -24.43 -26.09 -0.37
N ILE A 364 -23.55 -26.14 -1.36
CA ILE A 364 -22.45 -27.10 -1.38
C ILE A 364 -21.23 -26.31 -0.90
N PHE A 365 -21.10 -26.19 0.42
CA PHE A 365 -19.81 -25.90 1.04
C PHE A 365 -19.01 -27.19 1.00
N GLU A 366 -18.19 -27.35 -0.03
CA GLU A 366 -16.97 -28.13 0.13
C GLU A 366 -15.93 -27.22 0.76
N THR A 367 -15.97 -27.24 2.09
CA THR A 367 -14.82 -27.40 2.98
C THR A 367 -13.45 -27.46 2.29
N TYR A 368 -12.91 -26.31 1.88
CA TYR A 368 -11.46 -26.12 1.88
C TYR A 368 -11.03 -25.93 3.34
N ASN A 369 -11.03 -27.03 4.09
CA ASN A 369 -10.47 -27.09 5.42
C ASN A 369 -8.96 -26.84 5.33
N ASN A 370 -8.52 -25.77 5.99
CA ASN A 370 -7.39 -25.76 6.91
C ASN A 370 -6.09 -26.41 6.44
N SER A 371 -5.50 -25.91 5.36
CA SER A 371 -4.08 -26.15 5.10
C SER A 371 -3.40 -25.05 4.28
N THR A 372 -3.69 -23.77 4.52
CA THR A 372 -2.79 -22.68 4.12
C THR A 372 -2.86 -21.50 5.08
N SER A 373 -2.37 -21.69 6.30
CA SER A 373 -1.63 -20.63 7.01
C SER A 373 -0.31 -20.26 6.29
N ARG A 374 -0.20 -20.53 4.98
CA ARG A 374 0.97 -20.31 4.13
C ARG A 374 1.13 -18.81 3.90
N LEU A 375 1.73 -18.13 4.88
CA LEU A 375 2.74 -17.06 4.76
C LEU A 375 2.53 -15.97 3.68
N PHE A 376 1.31 -15.47 3.50
CA PHE A 376 1.06 -14.17 2.83
C PHE A 376 1.20 -12.99 3.80
N THR A 377 2.16 -13.10 4.71
CA THR A 377 2.51 -12.07 5.69
C THR A 377 3.78 -11.37 5.23
N SER A 378 3.88 -10.09 5.52
CA SER A 378 5.08 -9.31 5.25
C SER A 378 6.27 -9.85 6.02
N LYS A 379 7.43 -9.92 5.36
CA LYS A 379 8.67 -10.49 5.89
C LYS A 379 9.87 -9.69 5.43
N LEU A 380 10.98 -9.94 6.10
CA LEU A 380 12.29 -9.44 5.72
C LEU A 380 12.94 -10.36 4.68
N TYR A 381 13.48 -9.79 3.61
CA TYR A 381 14.23 -10.48 2.57
C TYR A 381 15.60 -9.83 2.37
N GLN A 382 16.58 -10.65 2.03
CA GLN A 382 17.88 -10.20 1.55
C GLN A 382 18.23 -10.99 0.30
N PHE A 383 18.00 -10.37 -0.84
CA PHE A 383 18.40 -10.94 -2.12
C PHE A 383 19.68 -10.27 -2.60
N LYS A 384 20.61 -11.06 -3.14
CA LYS A 384 21.89 -10.57 -3.67
C LYS A 384 22.00 -10.97 -5.14
N ASN A 385 22.67 -10.12 -5.92
CA ASN A 385 23.05 -10.40 -7.31
C ASN A 385 21.88 -10.73 -8.25
N LEU A 386 20.72 -10.10 -8.04
CA LEU A 386 19.58 -10.23 -8.94
C LEU A 386 19.79 -9.36 -10.20
N PRO A 387 19.32 -9.81 -11.38
CA PRO A 387 19.43 -9.03 -12.61
C PRO A 387 18.52 -7.79 -12.60
N GLU A 388 18.70 -6.91 -13.58
CA GLU A 388 17.77 -5.80 -13.79
C GLU A 388 16.37 -6.32 -14.18
N PRO A 389 15.30 -5.75 -13.62
CA PRO A 389 13.93 -6.11 -13.98
C PRO A 389 13.62 -5.96 -15.46
N LYS A 390 12.86 -6.90 -16.01
CA LYS A 390 12.28 -6.81 -17.36
C LYS A 390 10.84 -7.30 -17.39
N ASN A 391 10.11 -6.94 -18.45
CA ASN A 391 8.86 -7.62 -18.79
C ASN A 391 9.18 -8.89 -19.61
N ALA A 392 8.40 -9.94 -19.40
CA ALA A 392 8.53 -11.20 -20.14
C ALA A 392 7.72 -11.16 -21.44
N THR A 393 8.18 -11.86 -22.48
CA THR A 393 7.37 -12.10 -23.70
C THR A 393 6.19 -13.02 -23.41
N GLU A 394 5.25 -13.16 -24.36
CA GLU A 394 4.13 -14.08 -24.21
C GLU A 394 4.61 -15.54 -24.04
N GLU A 395 5.63 -15.96 -24.81
CA GLU A 395 6.19 -17.31 -24.68
C GLU A 395 6.91 -17.52 -23.34
N GLU A 396 7.64 -16.52 -22.86
CA GLU A 396 8.29 -16.56 -21.55
C GLU A 396 7.26 -16.64 -20.41
N GLN A 397 6.14 -15.91 -20.51
CA GLN A 397 5.04 -16.01 -19.56
C GLN A 397 4.46 -17.43 -19.51
N GLU A 398 4.23 -18.06 -20.66
CA GLU A 398 3.77 -19.45 -20.71
C GLU A 398 4.78 -20.44 -20.12
N ALA A 399 6.08 -20.19 -20.33
CA ALA A 399 7.16 -21.01 -19.80
C ALA A 399 7.17 -21.04 -18.25
N PHE A 400 6.92 -19.90 -17.58
CA PHE A 400 6.89 -19.84 -16.11
C PHE A 400 5.85 -20.75 -15.45
N TYR A 401 4.76 -21.09 -16.17
CA TYR A 401 3.65 -21.89 -15.65
C TYR A 401 3.55 -23.29 -16.23
N SER A 402 4.41 -23.67 -17.19
CA SER A 402 4.33 -24.95 -17.90
C SER A 402 5.23 -26.05 -17.34
N LYS A 403 6.18 -25.74 -16.44
CA LYS A 403 7.10 -26.74 -15.87
C LYS A 403 7.39 -26.49 -14.39
N PRO A 404 7.44 -27.53 -13.53
CA PRO A 404 8.17 -27.47 -12.28
C PRO A 404 9.67 -27.56 -12.61
N TYR A 405 10.29 -26.45 -13.00
CA TYR A 405 11.75 -26.41 -13.15
C TYR A 405 12.40 -26.29 -11.77
N SER A 406 13.12 -27.32 -11.37
CA SER A 406 14.08 -27.29 -10.26
C SER A 406 15.35 -26.56 -10.73
N PHE A 407 15.55 -25.32 -10.31
CA PHE A 407 16.88 -24.73 -10.30
C PHE A 407 17.64 -25.38 -9.13
N ASN A 408 18.71 -26.13 -9.42
CA ASN A 408 19.71 -26.44 -8.39
C ASN A 408 20.52 -25.16 -8.16
N ILE A 409 20.11 -24.39 -7.16
CA ILE A 409 20.84 -23.23 -6.63
C ILE A 409 21.92 -23.77 -5.66
N PRO A 410 23.19 -23.32 -5.74
CA PRO A 410 24.13 -23.55 -4.64
C PRO A 410 23.62 -22.77 -3.42
N TYR A 411 23.15 -23.51 -2.42
CA TYR A 411 22.70 -22.97 -1.12
C TYR A 411 23.75 -22.03 -0.52
N ASN A 412 23.37 -20.79 -0.30
CA ASN A 412 23.81 -19.95 0.80
C ASN A 412 22.64 -19.03 1.17
N ILE A 413 21.60 -19.65 1.73
CA ILE A 413 20.56 -18.96 2.49
C ILE A 413 21.04 -19.00 3.94
N GLU A 414 21.53 -17.86 4.46
CA GLU A 414 21.62 -17.68 5.91
C GLU A 414 20.20 -17.33 6.39
N ASP A 415 19.40 -18.38 6.66
CA ASP A 415 18.21 -18.24 7.51
C ASP A 415 18.72 -17.92 8.92
N PHE A 416 18.38 -16.73 9.42
CA PHE A 416 18.71 -16.32 10.77
C PHE A 416 17.81 -17.06 11.77
N ASP A 417 18.17 -18.31 12.07
CA ASP A 417 17.83 -18.99 13.31
C ASP A 417 18.99 -19.93 13.74
N ASN A 418 19.64 -19.56 14.87
CA ASN A 418 20.62 -20.31 15.69
C ASN A 418 22.13 -20.40 15.30
N LYS A 419 22.92 -19.54 15.98
CA LYS A 419 24.30 -19.67 16.54
C LYS A 419 25.39 -20.62 15.93
N SER A 420 26.51 -19.97 15.58
CA SER A 420 27.93 -20.20 16.00
C SER A 420 29.00 -20.73 14.99
N ASN A 421 30.08 -19.93 14.91
CA ASN A 421 31.50 -20.21 14.66
C ASN A 421 32.10 -20.49 13.25
N ASN A 422 32.90 -19.50 12.82
CA ASN A 422 34.29 -19.51 12.27
C ASN A 422 34.65 -20.05 10.87
N ASN A 423 35.34 -19.16 10.11
CA ASN A 423 36.41 -19.36 9.10
C ASN A 423 35.99 -20.01 7.74
N THR A 424 36.46 -19.64 6.54
CA THR A 424 37.60 -18.86 6.02
C THR A 424 37.42 -18.56 4.51
N SER A 425 38.02 -17.44 4.09
CA SER A 425 38.50 -16.95 2.78
C SER A 425 38.42 -17.73 1.43
N LYS A 426 38.35 -16.89 0.36
CA LYS A 426 38.73 -17.04 -1.07
C LYS A 426 37.71 -17.65 -2.07
N SER A 427 37.17 -16.82 -2.96
CA SER A 427 37.24 -17.00 -4.43
C SER A 427 36.71 -15.78 -5.18
N SER A 428 37.57 -15.02 -5.87
CA SER A 428 37.18 -13.86 -6.69
C SER A 428 37.14 -14.13 -8.20
N ASP A 429 37.29 -15.38 -8.66
CA ASP A 429 37.55 -15.66 -10.08
C ASP A 429 36.45 -16.44 -10.83
N ILE A 430 35.27 -16.66 -10.22
CA ILE A 430 34.19 -17.48 -10.83
C ILE A 430 33.08 -16.62 -11.49
N LEU A 431 32.99 -15.32 -11.19
CA LEU A 431 31.84 -14.48 -11.55
C LEU A 431 31.75 -14.04 -13.03
N LYS A 432 32.75 -14.33 -13.87
CA LYS A 432 32.78 -13.88 -15.29
C LYS A 432 32.33 -14.93 -16.30
N ASP A 433 32.18 -16.19 -15.90
CA ASP A 433 31.92 -17.29 -16.85
C ASP A 433 30.43 -17.64 -16.99
N ASP A 434 29.63 -17.41 -15.95
CA ASP A 434 28.21 -17.80 -15.94
C ASP A 434 27.27 -16.78 -16.63
N SER A 435 27.63 -15.49 -16.66
CA SER A 435 26.90 -14.49 -17.46
C SER A 435 27.05 -14.72 -18.97
N LYS A 436 28.18 -15.29 -19.40
CA LYS A 436 28.44 -15.68 -20.80
C LYS A 436 27.67 -16.94 -21.22
N LYS A 437 27.33 -17.82 -20.28
CA LYS A 437 26.54 -19.03 -20.55
C LYS A 437 25.08 -18.72 -20.83
N LEU A 438 24.50 -17.76 -20.09
CA LEU A 438 23.14 -17.28 -20.34
C LEU A 438 23.04 -16.54 -21.70
N SER A 439 24.00 -15.66 -22.04
CA SER A 439 23.95 -14.95 -23.33
C SER A 439 24.05 -15.89 -24.55
N LYS A 440 24.87 -16.95 -24.46
CA LYS A 440 25.01 -17.95 -25.53
C LYS A 440 23.76 -18.80 -25.75
N ILE A 441 22.95 -19.04 -24.71
CA ILE A 441 21.71 -19.82 -24.83
C ILE A 441 20.61 -18.98 -25.50
N PHE A 442 20.57 -17.66 -25.25
CA PHE A 442 19.67 -16.74 -25.95
C PHE A 442 20.05 -16.51 -27.41
N GLU A 443 21.35 -16.47 -27.74
CA GLU A 443 21.82 -16.44 -29.14
C GLU A 443 21.42 -17.72 -29.91
N ASN A 444 21.48 -18.89 -29.27
CA ASN A 444 21.10 -20.16 -29.90
C ASN A 444 19.59 -20.29 -30.16
N MET A 445 18.74 -19.56 -29.43
CA MET A 445 17.30 -19.54 -29.68
C MET A 445 16.88 -18.59 -30.81
N GLN A 446 17.76 -17.66 -31.22
CA GLN A 446 17.52 -16.77 -32.38
C GLN A 446 17.84 -17.40 -33.74
N ILE A 447 18.44 -18.61 -33.80
CA ILE A 447 18.90 -19.23 -35.06
C ILE A 447 17.80 -20.01 -35.80
N ASN A 448 16.62 -20.26 -35.22
CA ASN A 448 15.54 -21.02 -35.87
C ASN A 448 14.41 -20.16 -36.46
N SER A 449 14.76 -19.04 -37.09
CA SER A 449 13.86 -18.35 -38.01
C SER A 449 14.65 -17.85 -39.20
N ASN A 450 14.70 -18.65 -40.27
CA ASN A 450 14.78 -18.14 -41.63
C ASN A 450 14.27 -19.19 -42.62
N ASN A 451 13.20 -18.83 -43.33
CA ASN A 451 13.01 -19.19 -44.74
C ASN A 451 12.40 -17.98 -45.47
N ASP A 452 13.28 -17.33 -46.23
CA ASP A 452 13.14 -16.68 -47.53
C ASP A 452 12.05 -15.62 -47.81
N LYS A 453 12.52 -14.39 -48.10
CA LYS A 453 12.62 -13.87 -49.50
C LYS A 453 13.40 -12.55 -49.61
N GLN A 454 14.56 -12.64 -50.28
CA GLN A 454 15.15 -11.75 -51.30
C GLN A 454 14.77 -10.24 -51.33
N ASN A 455 15.75 -9.33 -51.14
CA ASN A 455 16.58 -8.73 -52.20
C ASN A 455 17.24 -7.36 -51.81
N ASN A 456 18.58 -7.34 -51.89
CA ASN A 456 19.44 -6.37 -52.59
C ASN A 456 19.79 -4.94 -52.08
N TYR A 457 21.12 -4.76 -51.91
CA TYR A 457 22.01 -3.58 -52.13
C TYR A 457 21.84 -2.37 -51.19
N LYS A 458 22.89 -1.67 -50.68
CA LYS A 458 24.33 -1.58 -50.95
C LYS A 458 25.05 -0.88 -49.76
N GLU A 459 26.33 -1.18 -49.59
CA GLU A 459 27.31 -0.61 -48.63
C GLU A 459 27.58 0.90 -48.76
N GLY A 460 28.13 1.49 -47.68
CA GLY A 460 28.70 2.85 -47.66
C GLY A 460 29.38 3.26 -46.34
N THR A 461 30.46 2.55 -45.99
CA THR A 461 31.74 2.98 -45.34
C THR A 461 31.82 4.07 -44.25
N ILE A 462 32.52 3.67 -43.18
CA ILE A 462 33.07 4.39 -42.01
C ILE A 462 34.24 5.33 -42.38
N GLN A 463 34.40 6.48 -41.69
CA GLN A 463 35.75 6.94 -41.31
C GLN A 463 35.79 7.89 -40.09
N GLN A 464 36.67 7.53 -39.15
CA GLN A 464 37.12 8.29 -37.98
C GLN A 464 38.20 9.32 -38.36
N VAL A 465 38.32 10.42 -37.62
CA VAL A 465 39.58 11.17 -37.45
C VAL A 465 39.77 11.62 -35.99
N LYS A 466 41.01 11.52 -35.51
CA LYS A 466 41.54 11.85 -34.18
C LYS A 466 42.23 13.23 -34.16
N LYS A 467 41.97 14.01 -33.08
CA LYS A 467 42.92 14.69 -32.14
C LYS A 467 43.93 15.75 -32.64
N HIS A 468 43.93 16.96 -32.03
CA HIS A 468 45.02 17.54 -31.21
C HIS A 468 44.64 18.89 -30.52
N ASN A 469 45.39 19.21 -29.46
CA ASN A 469 45.21 20.21 -28.38
C ASN A 469 45.59 21.67 -28.73
N ILE A 470 45.21 22.65 -27.88
CA ILE A 470 46.08 23.52 -27.02
C ILE A 470 45.25 24.69 -26.40
N ASP A 471 45.25 24.70 -25.06
CA ASP A 471 45.41 25.76 -24.02
C ASP A 471 44.75 27.17 -24.08
N ASP A 472 44.13 27.47 -22.92
CA ASP A 472 44.33 28.65 -22.03
C ASP A 472 43.44 29.94 -22.06
N ILE A 473 43.05 30.32 -20.82
CA ILE A 473 42.70 31.65 -20.23
C ILE A 473 41.20 32.01 -20.02
N ASP A 474 40.79 31.80 -18.76
CA ASP A 474 40.21 32.72 -17.75
C ASP A 474 38.96 33.61 -17.95
N ASP A 475 38.27 33.68 -16.80
CA ASP A 475 37.49 34.75 -16.16
C ASP A 475 35.97 34.91 -16.40
N ASP A 476 35.27 34.66 -15.28
CA ASP A 476 34.22 35.45 -14.63
C ASP A 476 32.99 35.95 -15.40
N GLU A 477 31.80 35.58 -14.93
CA GLU A 477 30.92 36.54 -14.24
C GLU A 477 29.68 35.88 -13.61
N MET A 478 29.48 36.22 -12.34
CA MET A 478 28.26 36.03 -11.54
C MET A 478 27.09 36.85 -12.11
N TYR A 479 25.88 36.32 -12.02
CA TYR A 479 24.66 37.14 -11.99
C TYR A 479 24.00 37.03 -10.62
N ASP A 480 24.17 38.12 -9.86
CA ASP A 480 23.40 38.51 -8.69
C ASP A 480 22.07 39.13 -9.15
N THR A 481 20.98 38.89 -8.42
CA THR A 481 19.75 39.69 -8.51
C THR A 481 19.30 40.04 -7.11
N SER A 482 19.42 41.33 -6.80
CA SER A 482 19.03 41.96 -5.56
C SER A 482 17.73 42.75 -5.71
N ASN A 483 17.12 42.96 -4.54
CA ASN A 483 16.22 44.05 -4.14
C ASN A 483 14.71 43.96 -4.40
N PHE A 484 13.97 43.92 -3.28
CA PHE A 484 13.13 45.05 -2.88
C PHE A 484 13.22 45.30 -1.35
N HIS A 485 13.57 46.54 -1.00
CA HIS A 485 13.56 47.13 0.34
C HIS A 485 12.14 47.56 0.75
N SER A 486 11.87 47.57 2.06
CA SER A 486 11.36 48.77 2.74
C SER A 486 11.72 48.69 4.24
N GLU A 487 12.36 49.76 4.71
CA GLU A 487 12.70 50.04 6.11
C GLU A 487 11.55 50.80 6.77
N GLU A 488 11.37 50.63 8.08
CA GLU A 488 11.16 51.76 9.01
C GLU A 488 11.59 51.33 10.43
N GLN A 489 12.36 52.21 11.06
CA GLN A 489 13.00 52.09 12.37
C GLN A 489 12.04 52.52 13.48
N ASP A 490 12.27 52.05 14.72
CA ASP A 490 12.23 52.90 15.91
C ASP A 490 13.06 52.28 17.04
N GLU A 491 14.03 53.07 17.52
CA GLU A 491 14.93 52.84 18.65
C GLU A 491 14.20 52.91 20.00
N PHE A 492 14.63 52.15 21.01
CA PHE A 492 14.67 52.61 22.40
C PHE A 492 15.74 51.84 23.21
N GLU A 493 16.70 52.59 23.76
CA GLU A 493 17.78 52.15 24.66
C GLU A 493 17.32 52.05 26.14
N ILE A 494 17.76 50.96 26.83
CA ILE A 494 18.52 50.87 28.12
C ILE A 494 17.86 51.50 29.40
N PRO A 495 17.86 50.89 30.62
CA PRO A 495 19.09 50.38 31.25
C PRO A 495 19.10 49.11 32.10
N ASN A 496 20.34 48.59 32.19
CA ASN A 496 20.90 47.77 33.25
C ASN A 496 20.68 48.40 34.63
N ASP A 497 20.39 47.57 35.62
CA ASP A 497 20.83 47.81 37.00
C ASP A 497 21.54 46.56 37.51
N GLU A 498 22.81 46.76 37.88
CA GLU A 498 23.64 45.87 38.68
C GLU A 498 23.15 45.85 40.13
N PHE A 499 23.15 44.68 40.77
CA PHE A 499 23.97 44.38 41.96
C PHE A 499 23.93 42.89 42.29
#